data_AF-A0A7K4IK48-F1
#
_entry.id   AF-A0A7K4IK48-F1
#
_cell.length_a   1.000
_cell.length_b   1.000
_cell.length_c   1.000
_cell.angle_alpha   90.00
_cell.angle_beta   90.00
_cell.angle_gamma   90.00
#
_symmetry.space_group_name_H-M   'P 1'
#
loop_
_entity.id
_entity.type
_entity.pdbx_description
1 polymer ?
#
loop_
_entity_poly.entity_id
_entity_poly.type
_entity_poly.pdbx_seq_one_letter_code
_entity_poly.pdbx_strand_id
1 'polypeptide(L)'
;TRSFIRNLSFRFTDKVTVFVKAPSGWREWYAQRKRWSIGAALWLKDHYAHLVRIIIKKPQVVLPSLLLVLPSLLLLSLIYLLPDTVYYHLIAFALTVLATFTSLALPPIFLTSFGIPIFKNLIAALLTFTIFSGVYYPLVRKMGSSFNPIEFLLFYFFYSPIVLLMTFIGLLKVVIHGERVRTDWKV
;
A
#
# COMPACT_ATOMS: atom_id res chain seq x y z
N THR A 1 4.10 -3.76 -20.59
CA THR A 1 5.39 -3.04 -20.72
C THR A 1 5.79 -2.79 -22.16
N ARG A 2 5.94 -3.83 -23.00
CA ARG A 2 6.31 -3.69 -24.42
C ARG A 2 5.43 -2.69 -25.18
N SER A 3 4.11 -2.77 -25.03
CA SER A 3 3.17 -1.84 -25.68
C SER A 3 3.29 -0.40 -25.17
N PHE A 4 3.47 -0.22 -23.86
CA PHE A 4 3.65 1.11 -23.26
C PHE A 4 4.97 1.76 -23.71
N ILE A 5 6.06 0.97 -23.82
CA ILE A 5 7.34 1.44 -24.38
C ILE A 5 7.17 1.90 -25.84
N ARG A 6 6.28 1.25 -26.60
CA ARG A 6 5.91 1.65 -27.96
C ARG A 6 4.86 2.77 -28.02
N ASN A 7 4.61 3.47 -26.90
CA ASN A 7 3.62 4.56 -26.79
C ASN A 7 2.19 4.17 -27.19
N LEU A 8 1.83 2.89 -27.07
CA LEU A 8 0.46 2.44 -27.30
C LEU A 8 -0.42 2.78 -26.09
N SER A 9 -1.66 3.18 -26.35
CA SER A 9 -2.66 3.50 -25.34
C SER A 9 -3.58 2.31 -25.06
N PHE A 10 -4.15 2.29 -23.86
CA PHE A 10 -5.09 1.26 -23.41
C PHE A 10 -6.36 1.93 -22.89
N ARG A 11 -7.50 1.26 -23.10
CA ARG A 11 -8.80 1.68 -22.57
C ARG A 11 -9.47 0.47 -21.91
N PHE A 12 -10.13 0.69 -20.78
CA PHE A 12 -11.02 -0.29 -20.18
C PHE A 12 -12.36 -0.31 -20.94
N THR A 13 -12.85 -1.50 -21.27
CA THR A 13 -14.16 -1.70 -21.89
C THR A 13 -15.10 -2.33 -20.88
N ASP A 14 -16.30 -1.80 -20.77
CA ASP A 14 -17.42 -2.35 -20.00
C ASP A 14 -18.24 -3.37 -20.82
N LYS A 15 -17.97 -3.47 -22.12
CA LYS A 15 -18.71 -4.34 -23.05
C LYS A 15 -18.33 -5.81 -22.99
N VAL A 16 -17.24 -6.15 -22.30
CA VAL A 16 -16.72 -7.52 -22.23
C VAL A 16 -16.45 -7.88 -20.78
N THR A 17 -17.05 -8.97 -20.33
CA THR A 17 -16.83 -9.53 -18.99
C THR A 17 -16.15 -10.89 -19.11
N VAL A 18 -15.22 -11.15 -18.19
CA VAL A 18 -14.53 -12.44 -18.10
C VAL A 18 -14.78 -13.01 -16.72
N PHE A 19 -15.26 -14.25 -16.67
CA PHE A 19 -15.41 -14.94 -15.40
C PHE A 19 -14.04 -15.38 -14.88
N VAL A 20 -13.65 -14.83 -13.73
CA VAL A 20 -12.40 -15.20 -13.06
C VAL A 20 -12.74 -16.07 -11.86
N LYS A 21 -12.30 -17.33 -11.89
CA LYS A 21 -12.45 -18.23 -10.74
C LYS A 21 -11.57 -17.74 -9.58
N ALA A 22 -12.21 -17.38 -8.47
CA ALA A 22 -11.50 -17.04 -7.24
C ALA A 22 -10.79 -18.31 -6.69
N PRO A 23 -9.62 -18.15 -6.04
CA PRO A 23 -8.98 -19.26 -5.33
C PRO A 23 -9.95 -19.89 -4.33
N SER A 24 -10.02 -21.22 -4.30
CA SER A 24 -10.99 -21.94 -3.46
C SER A 24 -10.60 -21.99 -1.98
N GLY A 25 -9.37 -21.60 -1.64
CA GLY A 25 -8.91 -21.51 -0.25
C GLY A 25 -7.58 -20.78 -0.10
N TRP A 26 -7.17 -20.61 1.17
CA TRP A 26 -5.97 -19.85 1.56
C TRP A 26 -4.67 -20.38 0.93
N ARG A 27 -4.54 -21.70 0.79
CA ARG A 27 -3.35 -22.32 0.17
C ARG A 27 -3.23 -21.94 -1.30
N GLU A 28 -4.33 -22.01 -2.06
CA GLU A 28 -4.35 -21.63 -3.47
C GLU A 28 -4.14 -20.12 -3.65
N TRP A 29 -4.79 -19.32 -2.80
CA TRP A 29 -4.61 -17.87 -2.77
C TRP A 29 -3.14 -17.51 -2.51
N TYR A 30 -2.52 -18.12 -1.49
CA TYR A 30 -1.11 -17.88 -1.18
C TYR A 30 -0.20 -18.28 -2.34
N ALA A 31 -0.42 -19.44 -2.94
CA ALA A 31 0.33 -19.90 -4.10
C ALA A 31 0.18 -18.94 -5.30
N GLN A 32 -1.02 -18.39 -5.52
CA GLN A 32 -1.27 -17.38 -6.55
C GLN A 32 -0.51 -16.08 -6.25
N ARG A 33 -0.61 -15.55 -5.02
CA ARG A 33 0.05 -14.29 -4.63
C ARG A 33 1.56 -14.41 -4.61
N LYS A 34 2.10 -15.55 -4.18
CA LYS A 34 3.53 -15.87 -4.29
C LYS A 34 3.99 -15.82 -5.74
N ARG A 35 3.23 -16.42 -6.67
CA ARG A 35 3.53 -16.38 -8.11
C ARG A 35 3.51 -14.95 -8.66
N TRP A 36 2.50 -14.16 -8.32
CA TRP A 36 2.41 -12.77 -8.77
C TRP A 36 3.55 -11.92 -8.25
N SER A 37 3.93 -12.11 -6.98
CA SER A 37 5.05 -11.42 -6.35
C SER A 37 6.38 -11.74 -7.04
N ILE A 38 6.70 -13.03 -7.24
CA ILE A 38 7.93 -13.46 -7.92
C ILE A 38 7.92 -12.99 -9.38
N GLY A 39 6.79 -13.12 -10.08
CA GLY A 39 6.65 -12.68 -11.47
C GLY A 39 6.84 -11.18 -11.63
N ALA A 40 6.26 -10.38 -10.74
CA ALA A 40 6.47 -8.93 -10.70
C ALA A 40 7.94 -8.58 -10.43
N ALA A 41 8.60 -9.31 -9.52
CA ALA A 41 10.01 -9.12 -9.20
C ALA A 41 10.95 -9.45 -10.37
N LEU A 42 10.73 -10.57 -11.06
CA LEU A 42 11.47 -10.94 -12.27
C LEU A 42 11.24 -9.88 -13.37
N TRP A 43 9.98 -9.50 -13.60
CA TRP A 43 9.65 -8.47 -14.57
C TRP A 43 10.33 -7.13 -14.26
N LEU A 44 10.37 -6.73 -12.99
CA LEU A 44 11.05 -5.52 -12.53
C LEU A 44 12.56 -5.62 -12.77
N LYS A 45 13.19 -6.75 -12.42
CA LYS A 45 14.62 -7.00 -12.66
C LYS A 45 14.98 -6.80 -14.14
N ASP A 46 14.14 -7.27 -15.05
CA ASP A 46 14.41 -7.18 -16.49
C ASP A 46 14.14 -5.79 -17.08
N HIS A 47 13.32 -4.96 -16.40
CA HIS A 47 12.83 -3.69 -16.97
C HIS A 47 13.14 -2.45 -16.11
N TYR A 48 13.89 -2.57 -15.01
CA TYR A 48 14.11 -1.48 -14.05
C TYR A 48 14.65 -0.20 -14.70
N ALA A 49 15.63 -0.31 -15.61
CA ALA A 49 16.24 0.84 -16.28
C ALA A 49 15.21 1.63 -17.12
N HIS A 50 14.31 0.94 -17.80
CA HIS A 50 13.22 1.56 -18.54
C HIS A 50 12.17 2.16 -17.60
N LEU A 51 11.87 1.49 -16.49
CA LEU A 51 10.90 1.95 -15.50
C LEU A 51 11.34 3.25 -14.83
N VAL A 52 12.62 3.37 -14.47
CA VAL A 52 13.18 4.61 -13.91
C VAL A 52 12.97 5.78 -14.88
N ARG A 53 13.23 5.59 -16.18
CA ARG A 53 12.98 6.62 -17.19
C ARG A 53 11.50 6.99 -17.28
N ILE A 54 10.59 6.03 -17.15
CA ILE A 54 9.14 6.28 -17.19
C ILE A 54 8.70 7.04 -15.93
N ILE A 55 9.19 6.67 -14.76
CA ILE A 55 8.90 7.35 -13.49
C ILE A 55 9.33 8.81 -13.56
N ILE A 56 10.53 9.10 -14.07
CA ILE A 56 11.02 10.48 -14.23
C ILE A 56 10.16 11.27 -15.22
N LYS A 57 9.76 10.65 -16.35
CA LYS A 57 8.97 11.32 -17.38
C LYS A 57 7.50 11.53 -17.02
N LYS A 58 6.91 10.62 -16.24
CA LYS A 58 5.47 10.61 -15.92
C LYS A 58 5.20 10.27 -14.45
N PRO A 59 5.81 10.99 -13.48
CA PRO A 59 5.65 10.69 -12.06
C PRO A 59 4.18 10.79 -11.62
N GLN A 60 3.43 11.75 -12.17
CA GLN A 60 2.01 11.97 -11.90
C GLN A 60 1.09 10.82 -12.33
N VAL A 61 1.58 9.89 -13.14
CA VAL A 61 0.83 8.67 -13.51
C VAL A 61 1.34 7.48 -12.70
N VAL A 62 2.66 7.30 -12.64
CA VAL A 62 3.25 6.11 -12.04
C VAL A 62 3.11 6.10 -10.52
N LEU A 63 3.37 7.22 -9.84
CA LEU A 63 3.31 7.28 -8.38
C LEU A 63 1.87 7.04 -7.87
N PRO A 64 0.82 7.71 -8.38
CA PRO A 64 -0.55 7.39 -7.96
C PRO A 64 -0.94 5.95 -8.29
N SER A 65 -0.54 5.43 -9.46
CA SER A 65 -0.82 4.03 -9.81
C SER A 65 -0.19 3.05 -8.83
N LEU A 66 1.05 3.30 -8.41
CA LEU A 66 1.75 2.46 -7.44
C LEU A 66 1.04 2.50 -6.07
N LEU A 67 0.65 3.69 -5.62
CA LEU A 67 -0.07 3.87 -4.35
C LEU A 67 -1.46 3.24 -4.39
N LEU A 68 -2.15 3.24 -5.53
CA LEU A 68 -3.42 2.54 -5.69
C LEU A 68 -3.23 1.02 -5.68
N VAL A 69 -2.18 0.49 -6.30
CA VAL A 69 -1.93 -0.96 -6.29
C VAL A 69 -1.46 -1.44 -4.91
N LEU A 70 -0.71 -0.61 -4.18
CA LEU A 70 -0.18 -0.90 -2.85
C LEU A 70 -0.49 0.23 -1.85
N PRO A 71 -1.75 0.36 -1.37
CA PRO A 71 -2.14 1.44 -0.47
C PRO A 71 -1.36 1.46 0.85
N SER A 72 -0.95 0.29 1.33
CA SER A 72 -0.13 0.12 2.53
C SER A 72 1.26 0.76 2.39
N LEU A 73 1.75 0.97 1.17
CA LEU A 73 3.01 1.67 0.93
C LEU A 73 2.96 3.12 1.42
N LEU A 74 1.83 3.82 1.21
CA LEU A 74 1.66 5.19 1.71
C LEU A 74 1.66 5.22 3.23
N LEU A 75 0.93 4.30 3.87
CA LEU A 75 0.84 4.21 5.32
C LEU A 75 2.22 3.98 5.95
N LEU A 76 2.97 2.99 5.44
CA LEU A 76 4.33 2.73 5.91
C LEU A 76 5.25 3.93 5.66
N SER A 77 5.13 4.58 4.50
CA SER A 77 5.94 5.76 4.19
C SER A 77 5.69 6.88 5.20
N LEU A 78 4.44 7.19 5.53
CA LEU A 78 4.13 8.22 6.54
C LEU A 78 4.62 7.84 7.93
N ILE A 79 4.51 6.57 8.32
CA ILE A 79 4.97 6.10 9.64
C ILE A 79 6.49 6.25 9.78
N TYR A 80 7.26 5.87 8.75
CA TYR A 80 8.73 5.84 8.83
C TYR A 80 9.43 7.14 8.40
N LEU A 81 8.87 7.91 7.46
CA LEU A 81 9.52 9.14 6.97
C LEU A 81 9.21 10.38 7.82
N LEU A 82 8.10 10.41 8.57
CA LEU A 82 7.78 11.56 9.42
C LEU A 82 8.58 11.48 10.73
N PRO A 83 9.49 12.44 11.01
CA PRO A 83 10.31 12.44 12.21
C PRO A 83 9.45 12.52 13.47
N ASP A 84 9.82 11.75 14.49
CA ASP A 84 9.07 11.75 15.76
C ASP A 84 9.07 13.13 16.43
N THR A 85 10.08 13.96 16.15
CA THR A 85 10.24 15.33 16.69
C THR A 85 9.04 16.23 16.39
N VAL A 86 8.45 16.15 15.19
CA VAL A 86 7.26 16.94 14.83
C VAL A 86 6.07 16.58 15.71
N TYR A 87 5.92 15.29 16.04
CA TYR A 87 4.86 14.79 16.92
C TYR A 87 5.10 15.16 18.37
N TYR A 88 6.36 15.06 18.84
CA TYR A 88 6.74 15.53 20.16
C TYR A 88 6.36 17.00 20.36
N HIS A 89 6.60 17.86 19.37
CA HIS A 89 6.21 19.28 19.44
C HIS A 89 4.69 19.49 19.45
N LEU A 90 3.92 18.79 18.60
CA LEU A 90 2.47 18.92 18.55
C LEU A 90 1.78 18.41 19.82
N ILE A 91 2.23 17.28 20.36
CA ILE A 91 1.67 16.70 21.58
C ILE A 91 2.12 17.48 22.81
N ALA A 92 3.39 17.91 22.89
CA ALA A 92 3.83 18.82 23.95
C ALA A 92 3.01 20.12 23.96
N PHE A 93 2.71 20.68 22.78
CA PHE A 93 1.82 21.81 22.66
C PHE A 93 0.40 21.50 23.16
N ALA A 94 -0.20 20.39 22.70
CA ALA A 94 -1.55 19.98 23.12
C ALA A 94 -1.63 19.70 24.63
N LEU A 95 -0.63 19.04 25.22
CA LEU A 95 -0.52 18.78 26.65
C LEU A 95 -0.32 20.08 27.45
N THR A 96 0.46 21.03 26.93
CA THR A 96 0.63 22.36 27.55
C THR A 96 -0.70 23.11 27.57
N VAL A 97 -1.46 23.06 26.48
CA VAL A 97 -2.83 23.62 26.43
C VAL A 97 -3.72 22.91 27.46
N LEU A 98 -3.72 21.58 27.51
CA LEU A 98 -4.55 20.80 28.46
C LEU A 98 -4.17 21.03 29.93
N ALA A 99 -2.88 21.18 30.22
CA ALA A 99 -2.34 21.47 31.55
C ALA A 99 -2.77 22.85 32.04
N THR A 100 -3.02 23.79 31.14
CA THR A 100 -3.63 25.09 31.46
C THR A 100 -5.05 24.92 32.03
N PHE A 101 -5.75 23.84 31.69
CA PHE A 101 -7.13 23.59 32.10
C PHE A 101 -7.27 22.61 33.28
N THR A 102 -6.26 21.80 33.61
CA THR A 102 -6.35 20.78 34.68
C THR A 102 -5.02 20.54 35.39
N SER A 103 -5.03 20.47 36.74
CA SER A 103 -3.84 20.30 37.59
C SER A 103 -3.32 18.86 37.69
N LEU A 104 -3.79 17.94 36.85
CA LEU A 104 -3.52 16.50 36.99
C LEU A 104 -2.24 16.05 36.23
N ALA A 105 -1.09 16.58 36.63
CA ALA A 105 0.17 16.36 35.94
C ALA A 105 1.04 15.26 36.59
N LEU A 106 0.63 13.98 36.55
CA LEU A 106 1.52 12.86 36.92
C LEU A 106 1.39 11.58 36.04
N PRO A 107 0.22 11.20 35.50
CA PRO A 107 0.11 10.08 34.54
C PRO A 107 0.73 10.25 33.12
N PRO A 108 0.93 11.47 32.55
CA PRO A 108 1.36 11.63 31.15
C PRO A 108 2.77 11.12 30.82
N ILE A 109 3.66 10.96 31.79
CA ILE A 109 5.08 10.63 31.56
C ILE A 109 5.28 9.17 31.10
N PHE A 110 4.37 8.26 31.46
CA PHE A 110 4.35 6.89 30.91
C PHE A 110 3.68 6.81 29.51
N LEU A 111 2.78 7.75 29.21
CA LEU A 111 2.11 7.88 27.92
C LEU A 111 3.00 8.52 26.85
N THR A 112 4.06 9.25 27.21
CA THR A 112 4.92 9.90 26.23
C THR A 112 5.78 8.90 25.46
N SER A 113 6.35 7.88 26.11
CA SER A 113 7.23 6.92 25.43
C SER A 113 6.49 5.93 24.52
N PHE A 114 5.29 5.49 24.91
CA PHE A 114 4.50 4.50 24.13
C PHE A 114 3.25 5.08 23.47
N GLY A 115 2.59 6.05 24.12
CA GLY A 115 1.38 6.68 23.58
C GLY A 115 1.67 7.51 22.34
N ILE A 116 2.78 8.26 22.30
CA ILE A 116 3.11 9.11 21.14
C ILE A 116 3.26 8.29 19.85
N PRO A 117 4.05 7.20 19.80
CA PRO A 117 4.12 6.35 18.61
C PRO A 117 2.78 5.70 18.24
N ILE A 118 1.98 5.27 19.22
CA ILE A 118 0.66 4.65 18.97
C ILE A 118 -0.30 5.66 18.36
N PHE A 119 -0.41 6.87 18.93
CA PHE A 119 -1.27 7.94 18.41
C PHE A 119 -0.81 8.40 17.01
N LYS A 120 0.51 8.54 16.79
CA LYS A 120 1.09 8.83 15.47
C LYS A 120 0.60 7.82 14.42
N ASN A 121 0.78 6.54 14.72
CA ASN A 121 0.44 5.47 13.79
C ASN A 121 -1.08 5.40 13.56
N LEU A 122 -1.89 5.64 14.59
CA LEU A 122 -3.34 5.69 14.49
C LEU A 122 -3.82 6.86 13.61
N ILE A 123 -3.28 8.06 13.80
CA ILE A 123 -3.62 9.23 12.97
C ILE A 123 -3.20 8.98 11.53
N ALA A 124 -1.99 8.46 11.29
CA ALA A 124 -1.53 8.13 9.94
C ALA A 124 -2.43 7.08 9.27
N ALA A 125 -2.82 6.04 10.01
CA ALA A 125 -3.76 5.01 9.58
C ALA A 125 -5.14 5.58 9.20
N LEU A 126 -5.73 6.41 10.06
CA LEU A 126 -7.04 7.03 9.81
C LEU A 126 -7.00 8.00 8.63
N LEU A 127 -5.96 8.83 8.54
CA LEU A 127 -5.79 9.80 7.47
C LEU A 127 -5.68 9.09 6.11
N THR A 128 -4.78 8.11 6.02
CA THR A 128 -4.56 7.36 4.78
C THR A 128 -5.77 6.51 4.40
N PHE A 129 -6.42 5.86 5.36
CA PHE A 129 -7.67 5.15 5.13
C PHE A 129 -8.76 6.08 4.57
N THR A 130 -8.89 7.29 5.11
CA THR A 130 -9.87 8.28 4.64
C THR A 130 -9.55 8.76 3.22
N ILE A 131 -8.28 9.06 2.94
CA ILE A 131 -7.82 9.45 1.60
C ILE A 131 -8.13 8.35 0.58
N PHE A 132 -7.74 7.11 0.88
CA PHE A 132 -7.98 6.00 -0.04
C PHE A 132 -9.45 5.66 -0.16
N SER A 133 -10.25 5.75 0.90
CA SER A 133 -11.71 5.59 0.81
C SER A 133 -12.32 6.63 -0.14
N GLY A 134 -11.91 7.89 0.00
CA GLY A 134 -12.34 8.99 -0.89
C GLY A 134 -11.93 8.79 -2.35
N VAL A 135 -10.80 8.14 -2.62
CA VAL A 135 -10.33 7.82 -3.98
C VAL A 135 -11.02 6.58 -4.54
N TYR A 136 -11.17 5.52 -3.75
CA TYR A 136 -11.77 4.26 -4.22
C TYR A 136 -13.27 4.35 -4.42
N TYR A 137 -13.97 5.14 -3.59
CA TYR A 137 -15.42 5.33 -3.70
C TYR A 137 -15.87 5.71 -5.13
N PRO A 138 -15.36 6.79 -5.76
CA PRO A 138 -15.75 7.15 -7.12
C PRO A 138 -15.25 6.14 -8.16
N LEU A 139 -14.09 5.50 -7.97
CA LEU A 139 -13.54 4.52 -8.91
C LEU A 139 -14.41 3.27 -9.00
N VAL A 140 -14.87 2.75 -7.86
CA VAL A 140 -15.74 1.56 -7.79
C VAL A 140 -17.10 1.87 -8.43
N ARG A 141 -17.66 3.05 -8.16
CA ARG A 141 -18.92 3.50 -8.78
C ARG A 141 -18.80 3.66 -10.28
N LYS A 142 -17.66 4.17 -10.78
CA LYS A 142 -17.37 4.28 -12.21
C LYS A 142 -17.27 2.91 -12.89
N MET A 143 -16.89 1.86 -12.16
CA MET A 143 -16.85 0.48 -12.64
C MET A 143 -18.19 -0.26 -12.50
N GLY A 144 -19.28 0.44 -12.14
CA GLY A 144 -20.61 -0.15 -12.01
C GLY A 144 -20.79 -1.04 -10.77
N SER A 145 -19.87 -0.96 -9.80
CA SER A 145 -19.92 -1.74 -8.56
C SER A 145 -20.32 -0.89 -7.35
N SER A 146 -20.81 -1.52 -6.29
CA SER A 146 -21.08 -0.87 -5.00
C SER A 146 -19.81 -0.82 -4.16
N PHE A 147 -19.62 0.28 -3.41
CA PHE A 147 -18.52 0.41 -2.45
C PHE A 147 -19.01 -0.03 -1.07
N ASN A 148 -18.42 -1.09 -0.52
CA ASN A 148 -18.67 -1.55 0.84
C ASN A 148 -17.53 -1.09 1.77
N PRO A 149 -17.80 -0.18 2.73
CA PRO A 149 -16.77 0.33 3.64
C PRO A 149 -16.12 -0.75 4.52
N ILE A 150 -16.87 -1.79 4.92
CA ILE A 150 -16.35 -2.86 5.79
C ILE A 150 -15.39 -3.75 5.01
N GLU A 151 -15.75 -4.13 3.78
CA GLU A 151 -14.84 -4.86 2.89
C GLU A 151 -13.58 -4.05 2.60
N PHE A 152 -13.75 -2.75 2.37
CA PHE A 152 -12.62 -1.86 2.13
C PHE A 152 -11.71 -1.72 3.35
N LEU A 153 -12.27 -1.66 4.57
CA LEU A 153 -11.51 -1.66 5.82
C LEU A 153 -10.66 -2.93 5.97
N LEU A 154 -11.27 -4.10 5.74
CA LEU A 154 -10.56 -5.39 5.78
C LEU A 154 -9.47 -5.47 4.71
N PHE A 155 -9.77 -5.00 3.51
CA PHE A 155 -8.81 -4.90 2.42
C PHE A 155 -7.63 -3.99 2.80
N TYR A 156 -7.92 -2.82 3.36
CA TYR A 156 -6.93 -1.79 3.63
C TYR A 156 -5.99 -2.18 4.78
N PHE A 157 -6.52 -2.63 5.92
CA PHE A 157 -5.74 -2.88 7.13
C PHE A 157 -5.12 -4.28 7.23
N PHE A 158 -5.70 -5.28 6.54
CA PHE A 158 -5.22 -6.66 6.64
C PHE A 158 -4.67 -7.15 5.32
N TYR A 159 -5.48 -7.11 4.26
CA TYR A 159 -5.11 -7.72 3.00
C TYR A 159 -3.95 -7.00 2.31
N SER A 160 -4.01 -5.67 2.22
CA SER A 160 -3.01 -4.83 1.55
C SER A 160 -1.61 -4.94 2.18
N PRO A 161 -1.44 -4.90 3.52
CA PRO A 161 -0.15 -5.16 4.16
C PRO A 161 0.40 -6.57 3.88
N ILE A 162 -0.45 -7.61 3.90
CA ILE A 162 0.00 -8.97 3.59
C ILE A 162 0.50 -9.05 2.15
N VAL A 163 -0.22 -8.47 1.18
CA VAL A 163 0.20 -8.43 -0.22
C VAL A 163 1.49 -7.64 -0.41
N LEU A 164 1.66 -6.52 0.30
CA LEU A 164 2.90 -5.74 0.27
C LEU A 164 4.09 -6.56 0.80
N LEU A 165 3.92 -7.24 1.93
CA LEU A 165 4.94 -8.12 2.50
C LEU A 165 5.30 -9.25 1.52
N MET A 166 4.30 -9.91 0.92
CA MET A 166 4.53 -10.95 -0.08
C MET A 166 5.29 -10.40 -1.29
N THR A 167 4.96 -9.19 -1.75
CA THR A 167 5.64 -8.51 -2.86
C THR A 167 7.10 -8.23 -2.51
N PHE A 168 7.36 -7.71 -1.31
CA PHE A 168 8.72 -7.46 -0.81
C PHE A 168 9.54 -8.75 -0.71
N ILE A 169 8.97 -9.83 -0.17
CA ILE A 169 9.63 -11.14 -0.09
C ILE A 169 9.97 -11.68 -1.48
N GLY A 170 9.08 -11.53 -2.47
CA GLY A 170 9.37 -11.97 -3.85
C GLY A 170 10.50 -11.18 -4.48
N LEU A 171 10.54 -9.86 -4.27
CA LEU A 171 11.64 -9.00 -4.69
C LEU A 171 12.97 -9.48 -4.10
N LEU A 172 13.04 -9.67 -2.78
CA LEU A 172 14.25 -10.18 -2.11
C LEU A 172 14.69 -11.55 -2.66
N LYS A 173 13.74 -12.46 -2.87
CA LYS A 173 14.04 -13.80 -3.41
C LYS A 173 14.69 -13.74 -4.78
N VAL A 174 14.16 -12.91 -5.68
CA VAL A 174 14.71 -12.74 -7.04
C VAL A 174 16.07 -12.05 -7.01
N VAL A 175 16.28 -11.09 -6.12
CA VAL A 175 17.59 -10.44 -5.96
C VAL A 175 18.65 -11.43 -5.47
N ILE A 176 18.32 -12.29 -4.50
CA ILE A 176 19.28 -13.24 -3.91
C ILE A 176 19.51 -14.46 -4.82
N HIS A 177 18.45 -15.04 -5.40
CA HIS A 177 18.52 -16.33 -6.11
C HIS A 177 18.44 -16.20 -7.64
N GLY A 178 18.23 -14.98 -8.16
CA GLY A 178 18.08 -14.73 -9.59
C GLY A 178 16.91 -15.50 -10.21
N GLU A 179 17.15 -16.12 -11.36
CA GLU A 179 16.15 -16.88 -12.12
C GLU A 179 15.94 -18.30 -11.59
N ARG A 180 16.71 -18.74 -10.60
CA ARG A 180 16.59 -20.08 -10.00
C ARG A 180 15.39 -20.21 -9.07
N VAL A 181 14.59 -19.15 -8.93
CA VAL A 181 13.36 -19.18 -8.14
C VAL A 181 12.36 -20.07 -8.86
N ARG A 182 12.26 -21.34 -8.42
CA ARG A 182 11.26 -22.28 -8.89
C ARG A 182 9.87 -21.69 -8.68
N THR A 183 9.19 -21.38 -9.77
CA THR A 183 7.77 -21.08 -9.78
C THR A 183 7.05 -22.30 -10.32
N ASP A 184 5.90 -22.64 -9.75
CA ASP A 184 5.08 -23.80 -10.18
C ASP A 184 4.37 -23.54 -11.54
N TRP A 185 4.95 -22.66 -12.37
CA TRP A 185 4.48 -22.38 -13.71
C TRP A 185 4.73 -23.62 -14.58
N LYS A 186 3.67 -24.18 -15.17
CA LYS A 186 3.80 -25.07 -16.32
C LYS A 186 4.10 -24.19 -17.53
N VAL A 187 5.34 -24.24 -18.05
CA VAL A 187 5.65 -23.73 -19.39
C VAL A 187 5.05 -24.69 -20.40
#